data_AF-A0AAD8J5E5-F1
#
_entry.id   AF-A0AAD8J5E5-F1
#
_cell.length_a   1.000
_cell.length_b   1.000
_cell.length_c   1.000
_cell.angle_alpha   90.00
_cell.angle_beta   90.00
_cell.angle_gamma   90.00
#
_symmetry.space_group_name_H-M   'P 1'
#
loop_
_entity.id
_entity.type
_entity.pdbx_description
1 polymer ?
#
loop_
_entity_poly.entity_id
_entity_poly.type
_entity_poly.pdbx_seq_one_letter_code
_entity_poly.pdbx_strand_id
1 'polypeptide(L)'
;MEDDIKAYHPSHLEHELVLRNFKKPYHCDGCKEQGFGTRYRCESSNCDYVLHESCMFNSETATHDFYPDCTFKFSYEPRSCGTWCNACGNNINGFVYHYEDKDLDLHPRCLNLKRKMVFYGVKFKLNEKVTSKGKSEGGWSYKSKCNNYHFHVNSITEMLHESWKIGDYKDESISILSLKNLELRLQRSSDGGSSRGGKYWKIVKVFLTAVVAILLGDPTVVLTTTLFNLIT
;
A
#
# COMPACT_ATOMS: atom_id res chain seq x y z
N MET A 1 30.95 -2.26 10.59
CA MET A 1 29.86 -3.13 11.05
C MET A 1 28.69 -2.20 11.21
N GLU A 2 27.73 -2.24 10.30
CA GLU A 2 26.48 -1.50 10.51
C GLU A 2 25.70 -2.28 11.56
N ASP A 3 25.29 -1.60 12.63
CA ASP A 3 24.53 -2.21 13.70
C ASP A 3 23.13 -2.56 13.19
N ASP A 4 22.67 -3.78 13.50
CA ASP A 4 21.33 -4.24 13.14
C ASP A 4 20.27 -3.39 13.84
N ILE A 5 19.34 -2.81 13.07
CA ILE A 5 18.17 -2.12 13.62
C ILE A 5 17.17 -3.17 14.11
N LYS A 6 16.94 -3.20 15.42
CA LYS A 6 16.11 -4.21 16.09
C LYS A 6 15.26 -3.59 17.19
N ALA A 7 14.07 -4.16 17.42
CA ALA A 7 13.18 -3.75 18.50
C ALA A 7 12.16 -4.86 18.83
N TYR A 8 11.58 -4.81 20.04
CA TYR A 8 10.42 -5.61 20.41
C TYR A 8 9.13 -4.95 19.95
N HIS A 9 8.11 -5.76 19.66
CA HIS A 9 6.78 -5.27 19.32
C HIS A 9 5.74 -5.81 20.30
N PRO A 10 4.73 -5.03 20.73
CA PRO A 10 3.76 -5.52 21.74
C PRO A 10 2.93 -6.73 21.31
N SER A 11 2.76 -6.96 20.00
CA SER A 11 2.11 -8.18 19.48
C SER A 11 3.04 -9.38 19.34
N HIS A 12 4.32 -9.24 19.69
CA HIS A 12 5.32 -10.30 19.71
C HIS A 12 6.46 -9.95 20.68
N LEU A 13 6.22 -10.15 21.98
CA LEU A 13 7.13 -9.72 23.06
C LEU A 13 8.23 -10.74 23.36
N GLU A 14 8.10 -11.96 22.85
CA GLU A 14 9.01 -13.07 23.15
C GLU A 14 10.37 -12.90 22.48
N HIS A 15 10.43 -12.23 21.34
CA HIS A 15 11.63 -12.10 20.52
C HIS A 15 11.79 -10.70 19.92
N GLU A 16 13.04 -10.28 19.75
CA GLU A 16 13.37 -9.07 18.98
C GLU A 16 13.07 -9.30 17.49
N LEU A 17 12.50 -8.27 16.86
CA LEU A 17 12.36 -8.20 15.41
C LEU A 17 13.50 -7.38 14.83
N VAL A 18 14.10 -7.88 13.76
CA VAL A 18 15.22 -7.23 13.08
C VAL A 18 14.81 -6.73 11.71
N LEU A 19 15.24 -5.51 11.37
CA LEU A 19 15.01 -4.93 10.05
C LEU A 19 15.84 -5.66 9.00
N ARG A 20 15.17 -6.15 7.97
CA ARG A 20 15.78 -6.83 6.83
C ARG A 20 15.11 -6.40 5.54
N ASN A 21 15.86 -6.43 4.45
CA ASN A 21 15.32 -6.21 3.12
C ASN A 21 15.50 -7.48 2.28
N PHE A 22 14.38 -8.04 1.81
CA PHE A 22 14.38 -9.14 0.87
C PHE A 22 13.57 -8.74 -0.35
N LYS A 23 14.09 -8.93 -1.56
CA LYS A 23 13.37 -8.61 -2.81
C LYS A 23 12.27 -9.64 -3.17
N LYS A 24 11.43 -9.97 -2.20
CA LYS A 24 10.32 -10.92 -2.31
C LYS A 24 9.10 -10.41 -1.54
N PRO A 25 7.87 -10.84 -1.87
CA PRO A 25 6.70 -10.51 -1.07
C PRO A 25 6.73 -11.17 0.32
N TYR A 26 5.84 -10.69 1.18
CA TYR A 26 5.53 -11.29 2.47
C TYR A 26 4.10 -10.93 2.90
N HIS A 27 3.63 -11.60 3.94
CA HIS A 27 2.41 -11.23 4.64
C HIS A 27 2.79 -10.64 6.00
N CYS A 28 2.21 -9.50 6.35
CA CYS A 28 2.45 -8.87 7.65
C CYS A 28 1.54 -9.51 8.70
N ASP A 29 2.12 -10.00 9.79
CA ASP A 29 1.39 -10.63 10.89
C ASP A 29 0.57 -9.64 11.72
N GLY A 30 0.86 -8.35 11.63
CA GLY A 30 0.11 -7.30 12.32
C GLY A 30 -1.17 -6.94 11.58
N CYS A 31 -1.04 -6.26 10.43
CA CYS A 31 -2.20 -5.78 9.67
C CYS A 31 -2.85 -6.82 8.77
N LYS A 32 -2.23 -7.99 8.59
CA LYS A 32 -2.67 -9.06 7.68
C LYS A 32 -2.74 -8.63 6.21
N GLU A 33 -1.92 -7.66 5.83
CA GLU A 33 -1.80 -7.17 4.46
C GLU A 33 -0.47 -7.60 3.83
N GLN A 34 -0.42 -7.61 2.50
CA GLN A 34 0.79 -7.98 1.76
C GLN A 34 1.86 -6.88 1.83
N GLY A 35 3.12 -7.26 1.98
CA GLY A 35 4.28 -6.38 1.89
C GLY A 35 5.30 -6.85 0.85
N PHE A 36 6.29 -6.02 0.58
CA PHE A 36 7.43 -6.35 -0.28
C PHE A 36 8.71 -5.75 0.28
N GLY A 37 9.87 -6.39 0.04
CA GLY A 37 11.15 -5.73 0.34
C GLY A 37 11.47 -5.70 1.84
N THR A 38 11.54 -4.48 2.37
CA THR A 38 11.88 -4.10 3.73
C THR A 38 10.80 -4.53 4.71
N ARG A 39 11.21 -5.17 5.81
CA ARG A 39 10.34 -5.68 6.86
C ARG A 39 11.10 -5.90 8.17
N TYR A 40 10.39 -5.84 9.28
CA TYR A 40 10.86 -6.37 10.55
C TYR A 40 10.51 -7.84 10.62
N ARG A 41 11.48 -8.70 10.97
CA ARG A 41 11.23 -10.15 11.10
C ARG A 41 11.86 -10.71 12.35
N CYS A 42 11.22 -11.73 12.91
CA CYS A 42 11.84 -12.55 13.94
C CYS A 42 12.91 -13.43 13.29
N GLU A 43 14.07 -13.53 13.94
CA GLU A 43 15.15 -14.44 13.54
C GLU A 43 15.34 -15.60 14.52
N SER A 44 14.45 -15.71 15.52
CA SER A 44 14.40 -16.85 16.44
C SER A 44 14.03 -18.14 15.68
N SER A 45 14.57 -19.27 16.13
CA SER A 45 14.30 -20.57 15.52
C SER A 45 12.80 -20.91 15.61
N ASN A 46 12.21 -21.35 14.49
CA ASN A 46 10.78 -21.68 14.36
C ASN A 46 9.81 -20.51 14.59
N CYS A 47 10.25 -19.27 14.37
CA CYS A 47 9.39 -18.10 14.38
C CYS A 47 9.54 -17.33 13.06
N ASP A 48 8.46 -17.24 12.29
CA ASP A 48 8.38 -16.53 11.02
C ASP A 48 7.60 -15.22 11.11
N TYR A 49 7.46 -14.68 12.33
CA TYR A 49 6.74 -13.43 12.59
C TYR A 49 7.37 -12.25 11.84
N VAL A 50 6.55 -11.54 11.06
CA VAL A 50 6.99 -10.47 10.17
C VAL A 50 6.02 -9.27 10.24
N LEU A 51 6.57 -8.06 10.32
CA LEU A 51 5.81 -6.81 10.26
C LEU A 51 6.31 -5.89 9.15
N HIS A 52 5.39 -5.11 8.56
CA HIS A 52 5.77 -3.88 7.86
C HIS A 52 6.46 -2.93 8.82
N GLU A 53 7.33 -2.06 8.32
CA GLU A 53 7.93 -0.99 9.12
C GLU A 53 6.88 -0.08 9.77
N SER A 54 5.83 0.28 9.02
CA SER A 54 4.70 1.07 9.58
C SER A 54 3.85 0.32 10.60
N CYS A 55 3.89 -1.02 10.61
CA CYS A 55 3.23 -1.83 11.63
C CYS A 55 4.11 -2.01 12.86
N MET A 56 5.44 -2.03 12.69
CA MET A 56 6.42 -2.09 13.76
C MET A 56 6.38 -0.85 14.67
N PHE A 57 6.22 0.33 14.08
CA PHE A 57 6.18 1.59 14.82
C PHE A 57 4.85 2.30 14.60
N ASN A 58 3.76 1.64 14.99
CA ASN A 58 2.45 2.28 15.02
C ASN A 58 2.40 3.35 16.12
N SER A 59 1.71 4.44 15.84
CA SER A 59 1.40 5.46 16.85
C SER A 59 0.05 5.14 17.45
N GLU A 60 -0.13 5.34 18.76
CA GLU A 60 -1.43 5.12 19.43
C GLU A 60 -2.54 5.94 18.78
N THR A 61 -2.20 7.12 18.26
CA THR A 61 -3.10 7.96 17.49
C THR A 61 -2.44 8.44 16.21
N ALA A 62 -3.25 8.67 15.18
CA ALA A 62 -2.78 9.25 13.94
C ALA A 62 -3.88 10.07 13.24
N THR A 63 -3.46 11.04 12.44
CA THR A 63 -4.35 11.89 11.62
C THR A 63 -4.06 11.67 10.15
N HIS A 64 -5.03 11.98 9.30
CA HIS A 64 -4.82 11.93 7.86
C HIS A 64 -5.38 13.19 7.19
N ASP A 65 -4.60 13.81 6.30
CA ASP A 65 -4.96 15.08 5.64
C ASP A 65 -6.31 15.06 4.93
N PHE A 66 -6.79 13.88 4.52
CA PHE A 66 -8.11 13.73 3.89
C PHE A 66 -9.26 13.89 4.89
N TYR A 67 -9.02 13.54 6.15
CA TYR A 67 -9.93 13.73 7.28
C TYR A 67 -9.25 14.62 8.34
N PRO A 68 -9.10 15.93 8.07
CA PRO A 68 -8.30 16.82 8.92
C PRO A 68 -8.82 16.94 10.35
N ASP A 69 -10.12 16.71 10.56
CA ASP A 69 -10.78 16.82 11.86
C ASP A 69 -10.93 15.44 12.56
N CYS A 70 -10.25 14.40 12.08
CA CYS A 70 -10.37 13.05 12.61
C CYS A 70 -9.02 12.55 13.14
N THR A 71 -8.99 12.22 14.43
CA THR A 71 -7.85 11.58 15.10
C THR A 71 -8.17 10.11 15.30
N PHE A 72 -7.59 9.26 14.46
CA PHE A 72 -7.77 7.81 14.52
C PHE A 72 -6.97 7.24 15.68
N LYS A 73 -7.54 6.27 16.39
CA LYS A 73 -6.89 5.47 17.43
C LYS A 73 -6.47 4.12 16.85
N PHE A 74 -5.27 3.68 17.19
CA PHE A 74 -4.78 2.38 16.79
C PHE A 74 -5.39 1.25 17.62
N SER A 75 -5.64 0.10 17.00
CA SER A 75 -6.00 -1.16 17.64
C SER A 75 -5.31 -2.32 16.94
N TYR A 76 -4.98 -3.36 17.69
CA TYR A 76 -4.39 -4.61 17.17
C TYR A 76 -5.41 -5.44 16.38
N GLU A 77 -6.70 -5.25 16.64
CA GLU A 77 -7.78 -6.01 16.02
C GLU A 77 -8.95 -5.10 15.61
N PRO A 78 -9.68 -5.46 14.54
CA PRO A 78 -10.90 -4.76 14.14
C PRO A 78 -12.01 -4.92 15.18
N ARG A 79 -12.93 -3.94 15.27
CA ARG A 79 -14.04 -3.96 16.25
C ARG A 79 -15.04 -5.09 16.00
N SER A 80 -15.19 -5.53 14.76
CA SER A 80 -16.10 -6.61 14.40
C SER A 80 -15.66 -7.35 13.13
N CYS A 81 -16.15 -8.58 12.98
CA CYS A 81 -15.95 -9.35 11.76
C CYS A 81 -16.59 -8.63 10.57
N GLY A 82 -15.86 -8.51 9.47
CA GLY A 82 -16.30 -7.79 8.28
C GLY A 82 -16.08 -6.28 8.33
N THR A 83 -15.28 -5.78 9.28
CA THR A 83 -14.79 -4.39 9.24
C THR A 83 -14.06 -4.15 7.91
N TRP A 84 -14.42 -3.06 7.21
CA TRP A 84 -13.79 -2.68 5.94
C TRP A 84 -13.06 -1.35 6.07
N CYS A 85 -12.07 -1.16 5.21
CA CYS A 85 -11.30 0.08 5.16
C CYS A 85 -12.00 1.13 4.30
N ASN A 86 -12.31 2.30 4.87
CA ASN A 86 -12.94 3.41 4.14
C ASN A 86 -12.07 3.95 2.99
N ALA A 87 -10.76 3.69 3.01
CA ALA A 87 -9.84 4.13 1.96
C ALA A 87 -9.76 3.18 0.77
N CYS A 88 -9.60 1.87 0.98
CA CYS A 88 -9.44 0.92 -0.12
C CYS A 88 -10.67 0.05 -0.36
N GLY A 89 -11.65 0.02 0.54
CA GLY A 89 -12.85 -0.82 0.43
C GLY A 89 -12.63 -2.30 0.78
N ASN A 90 -11.41 -2.73 1.09
CA ASN A 90 -11.10 -4.11 1.48
C ASN A 90 -11.31 -4.37 2.97
N ASN A 91 -11.48 -5.65 3.32
CA ASN A 91 -11.59 -6.09 4.72
C ASN A 91 -10.32 -5.79 5.51
N ILE A 92 -10.50 -5.46 6.79
CA ILE A 92 -9.44 -5.31 7.78
C ILE A 92 -9.46 -6.54 8.68
N ASN A 93 -8.36 -7.30 8.67
CA ASN A 93 -8.25 -8.57 9.40
C ASN A 93 -7.24 -8.54 10.56
N GLY A 94 -6.70 -7.37 10.88
CA GLY A 94 -5.70 -7.19 11.94
C GLY A 94 -5.59 -5.73 12.33
N PHE A 95 -4.36 -5.24 12.47
CA PHE A 95 -4.06 -3.86 12.89
C PHE A 95 -4.88 -2.82 12.11
N VAL A 96 -5.50 -1.90 12.85
CA VAL A 96 -6.46 -0.94 12.33
C VAL A 96 -6.29 0.42 13.00
N TYR A 97 -6.58 1.48 12.25
CA TYR A 97 -6.80 2.81 12.77
C TYR A 97 -8.29 3.12 12.69
N HIS A 98 -8.91 3.36 13.84
CA HIS A 98 -10.34 3.57 13.98
C HIS A 98 -10.65 4.98 14.52
N TYR A 99 -11.65 5.66 13.94
CA TYR A 99 -12.20 6.90 14.46
C TYR A 99 -13.70 6.75 14.74
N GLU A 100 -14.04 6.81 16.03
CA GLU A 100 -15.34 6.43 16.59
C GLU A 100 -16.49 7.32 16.12
N ASP A 101 -16.32 8.64 16.17
CA ASP A 101 -17.42 9.59 15.93
C ASP A 101 -18.03 9.49 14.53
N LYS A 102 -17.25 9.05 13.53
CA LYS A 102 -17.70 8.92 12.13
C LYS A 102 -17.67 7.48 11.62
N ASP A 103 -17.43 6.52 12.50
CA ASP A 103 -17.34 5.10 12.16
C ASP A 103 -16.36 4.84 11.00
N LEU A 104 -15.17 5.43 11.08
CA LEU A 104 -14.14 5.32 10.05
C LEU A 104 -13.07 4.32 10.47
N ASP A 105 -12.75 3.39 9.58
CA ASP A 105 -11.73 2.37 9.76
C ASP A 105 -10.73 2.42 8.60
N LEU A 106 -9.44 2.42 8.92
CA LEU A 106 -8.35 2.50 7.95
C LEU A 106 -7.28 1.46 8.25
N HIS A 107 -6.81 0.75 7.21
CA HIS A 107 -5.56 0.00 7.33
C HIS A 107 -4.39 0.96 7.60
N PRO A 108 -3.36 0.56 8.37
CA PRO A 108 -2.14 1.36 8.57
C PRO A 108 -1.50 1.85 7.26
N ARG A 109 -1.44 1.00 6.24
CA ARG A 109 -0.91 1.36 4.90
C ARG A 109 -1.78 2.39 4.17
N CYS A 110 -3.10 2.32 4.33
CA CYS A 110 -4.04 3.22 3.67
C CYS A 110 -4.00 4.60 4.30
N LEU A 111 -3.77 4.67 5.61
CA LEU A 111 -3.52 5.91 6.35
C LEU A 111 -2.30 6.68 5.81
N ASN A 112 -1.32 5.99 5.22
CA ASN A 112 -0.12 6.61 4.65
C ASN A 112 -0.29 7.18 3.24
N LEU A 113 -1.44 6.94 2.58
CA LEU A 113 -1.74 7.52 1.28
C LEU A 113 -1.69 9.06 1.38
N LYS A 114 -1.27 9.73 0.31
CA LYS A 114 -1.13 11.19 0.34
C LYS A 114 -2.36 11.82 -0.28
N ARG A 115 -3.00 12.77 0.42
CA ARG A 115 -4.15 13.53 -0.12
C ARG A 115 -3.87 14.17 -1.48
N LYS A 116 -2.62 14.54 -1.74
CA LYS A 116 -2.16 15.17 -2.98
C LYS A 116 -0.80 14.63 -3.37
N MET A 117 -0.65 14.26 -4.63
CA MET A 117 0.64 13.91 -5.24
C MET A 117 0.86 14.76 -6.49
N VAL A 118 2.11 15.16 -6.75
CA VAL A 118 2.47 15.96 -7.93
C VAL A 118 3.67 15.33 -8.62
N PHE A 119 3.52 15.02 -9.90
CA PHE A 119 4.57 14.43 -10.72
C PHE A 119 4.65 15.21 -12.04
N TYR A 120 5.83 15.76 -12.35
CA TYR A 120 6.06 16.53 -13.57
C TYR A 120 4.98 17.59 -13.86
N GLY A 121 4.52 18.30 -12.82
CA GLY A 121 3.48 19.34 -12.91
C GLY A 121 2.04 18.83 -12.97
N VAL A 122 1.81 17.51 -13.13
CA VAL A 122 0.48 16.90 -13.05
C VAL A 122 0.14 16.61 -11.60
N LYS A 123 -1.06 17.02 -11.18
CA LYS A 123 -1.55 16.90 -9.81
C LYS A 123 -2.63 15.83 -9.72
N PHE A 124 -2.39 14.84 -8.87
CA PHE A 124 -3.36 13.82 -8.47
C PHE A 124 -3.89 14.17 -7.08
N LYS A 125 -5.21 14.20 -6.92
CA LYS A 125 -5.88 14.47 -5.65
C LYS A 125 -6.72 13.27 -5.25
N LEU A 126 -6.59 12.89 -3.99
CA LEU A 126 -7.46 11.92 -3.36
C LEU A 126 -8.88 12.49 -3.27
N ASN A 127 -9.86 11.63 -3.53
CA ASN A 127 -11.29 11.93 -3.53
C ASN A 127 -12.04 10.70 -3.03
N GLU A 128 -13.15 10.91 -2.33
CA GLU A 128 -14.00 9.85 -1.82
C GLU A 128 -15.26 9.78 -2.68
N LYS A 129 -15.65 8.56 -3.06
CA LYS A 129 -16.98 8.35 -3.62
C LYS A 129 -17.95 8.31 -2.44
N VAL A 130 -18.57 9.44 -2.12
CA VAL A 130 -19.67 9.49 -1.14
C VAL A 130 -20.84 8.70 -1.73
N THR A 131 -21.13 7.51 -1.20
CA THR A 131 -22.38 6.83 -1.52
C THR A 131 -23.46 7.37 -0.58
N SER A 132 -24.48 7.99 -1.15
CA SER A 132 -25.73 8.23 -0.45
C SER A 132 -26.41 6.88 -0.23
N LYS A 133 -26.51 6.45 1.04
CA LYS A 133 -27.19 5.24 1.53
C LYS A 133 -26.35 3.95 1.42
N GLY A 134 -26.14 3.33 2.58
CA GLY A 134 -25.30 2.16 2.80
C GLY A 134 -25.52 1.03 1.80
N LYS A 135 -24.50 0.80 0.96
CA LYS A 135 -23.98 -0.50 0.53
C LYS A 135 -22.66 -0.28 -0.20
N SER A 136 -21.81 -1.29 -0.11
CA SER A 136 -20.39 -1.39 -0.41
C SER A 136 -20.00 -1.12 -1.87
N GLU A 137 -19.75 0.14 -2.22
CA GLU A 137 -18.88 0.56 -3.35
C GLU A 137 -18.19 1.91 -3.06
N GLY A 138 -17.93 2.19 -1.78
CA GLY A 138 -17.29 3.41 -1.31
C GLY A 138 -15.81 3.16 -1.01
N GLY A 139 -14.95 4.02 -1.51
CA GLY A 139 -13.50 3.98 -1.28
C GLY A 139 -12.85 5.23 -1.85
N TRP A 140 -11.60 5.46 -1.46
CA TRP A 140 -10.82 6.56 -1.99
C TRP A 140 -10.39 6.29 -3.42
N SER A 141 -10.15 7.38 -4.13
CA SER A 141 -9.70 7.36 -5.50
C SER A 141 -8.89 8.61 -5.81
N TYR A 142 -7.89 8.48 -6.67
CA TYR A 142 -7.13 9.62 -7.16
C TYR A 142 -7.70 10.13 -8.48
N LYS A 143 -7.96 11.44 -8.55
CA LYS A 143 -8.34 12.12 -9.78
C LYS A 143 -7.23 13.08 -10.21
N SER A 144 -6.86 13.03 -11.48
CA SER A 144 -5.97 14.03 -12.07
C SER A 144 -6.72 15.33 -12.38
N LYS A 145 -6.09 16.49 -12.20
CA LYS A 145 -6.69 17.81 -12.51
C LYS A 145 -7.11 17.95 -13.98
N CYS A 146 -6.49 17.21 -14.91
CA CYS A 146 -6.94 17.19 -16.30
C CYS A 146 -8.21 16.34 -16.53
N ASN A 147 -8.79 15.75 -15.47
CA ASN A 147 -9.97 14.88 -15.46
C ASN A 147 -9.92 13.63 -16.37
N ASN A 148 -8.81 13.38 -17.06
CA ASN A 148 -8.68 12.24 -17.98
C ASN A 148 -8.39 10.92 -17.26
N TYR A 149 -8.07 10.93 -15.97
CA TYR A 149 -7.67 9.72 -15.25
C TYR A 149 -8.21 9.71 -13.82
N HIS A 150 -8.79 8.56 -13.48
CA HIS A 150 -9.40 8.27 -12.19
C HIS A 150 -8.96 6.87 -11.75
N PHE A 151 -8.26 6.79 -10.61
CA PHE A 151 -7.71 5.53 -10.10
C PHE A 151 -8.32 5.21 -8.74
N HIS A 152 -9.09 4.14 -8.65
CA HIS A 152 -9.61 3.65 -7.38
C HIS A 152 -8.50 2.97 -6.59
N VAL A 153 -8.38 3.28 -5.30
CA VAL A 153 -7.39 2.61 -4.42
C VAL A 153 -7.68 1.11 -4.39
N ASN A 154 -8.96 0.71 -4.37
CA ASN A 154 -9.35 -0.71 -4.43
C ASN A 154 -8.76 -1.42 -5.65
N SER A 155 -8.92 -0.83 -6.85
CA SER A 155 -8.43 -1.44 -8.08
C SER A 155 -6.91 -1.61 -8.08
N ILE A 156 -6.17 -0.66 -7.49
CA ILE A 156 -4.71 -0.80 -7.34
C ILE A 156 -4.38 -1.94 -6.37
N THR A 157 -5.11 -2.06 -5.25
CA THR A 157 -4.90 -3.18 -4.30
C THR A 157 -5.26 -4.54 -4.88
N GLU A 158 -6.34 -4.65 -5.66
CA GLU A 158 -6.73 -5.89 -6.34
C GLU A 158 -5.68 -6.31 -7.37
N MET A 159 -5.17 -5.36 -8.17
CA MET A 159 -4.09 -5.63 -9.12
C MET A 159 -2.83 -6.17 -8.42
N LEU A 160 -2.49 -5.67 -7.23
CA LEU A 160 -1.37 -6.19 -6.44
C LEU A 160 -1.63 -7.63 -5.97
N HIS A 161 -2.81 -7.87 -5.43
CA HIS A 161 -3.20 -9.19 -4.93
C HIS A 161 -3.19 -10.26 -6.05
N GLU A 162 -3.72 -9.93 -7.23
CA GLU A 162 -3.71 -10.84 -8.38
C GLU A 162 -2.31 -11.12 -8.92
N SER A 163 -1.45 -10.10 -8.96
CA SER A 163 -0.10 -10.23 -9.52
C SER A 163 0.76 -11.24 -8.73
N TRP A 164 0.45 -11.44 -7.46
CA TRP A 164 1.15 -12.38 -6.59
C TRP A 164 0.51 -13.76 -6.47
N LYS A 165 -0.74 -13.96 -6.90
CA LYS A 165 -1.31 -15.31 -7.06
C LYS A 165 -0.65 -16.10 -8.20
N ILE A 166 -0.05 -15.40 -9.16
CA ILE A 166 0.56 -15.99 -10.36
C ILE A 166 2.02 -16.42 -10.10
N GLY A 167 2.67 -15.94 -9.05
CA GLY A 167 4.05 -16.26 -8.71
C GLY A 167 4.15 -17.11 -7.45
N ASP A 168 4.63 -18.36 -7.57
CA ASP A 168 5.02 -19.15 -6.41
C ASP A 168 6.15 -18.41 -5.66
N TYR A 169 6.05 -18.32 -4.33
CA TYR A 169 6.77 -17.40 -3.42
C TYR A 169 8.29 -17.63 -3.31
N LYS A 170 8.88 -18.41 -4.23
CA LYS A 170 10.19 -19.03 -4.05
C LYS A 170 11.35 -18.32 -4.77
N ASP A 171 11.09 -17.34 -5.63
CA ASP A 171 12.14 -16.65 -6.39
C ASP A 171 11.97 -15.11 -6.46
N GLU A 172 13.08 -14.41 -6.25
CA GLU A 172 13.25 -12.96 -6.43
C GLU A 172 12.92 -12.54 -7.88
N SER A 173 13.28 -13.39 -8.87
CA SER A 173 13.03 -13.15 -10.29
C SER A 173 11.52 -13.10 -10.62
N ILE A 174 10.73 -13.97 -9.99
CA ILE A 174 9.27 -14.07 -10.17
C ILE A 174 8.57 -12.86 -9.54
N SER A 175 9.07 -12.35 -8.41
CA SER A 175 8.46 -11.19 -7.73
C SER A 175 8.65 -9.89 -8.53
N ILE A 176 9.83 -9.71 -9.12
CA ILE A 176 10.10 -8.62 -10.07
C ILE A 176 9.26 -8.80 -11.34
N LEU A 177 9.08 -10.04 -11.82
CA LEU A 177 8.22 -10.34 -12.96
C LEU A 177 6.74 -10.02 -12.67
N SER A 178 6.24 -10.24 -11.45
CA SER A 178 4.88 -9.84 -11.04
C SER A 178 4.72 -8.32 -11.04
N LEU A 179 5.72 -7.56 -10.56
CA LEU A 179 5.73 -6.09 -10.67
C LEU A 179 5.81 -5.62 -12.13
N LYS A 180 6.55 -6.34 -12.98
CA LYS A 180 6.60 -6.11 -14.43
C LYS A 180 5.27 -6.43 -15.10
N ASN A 181 4.59 -7.50 -14.71
CA ASN A 181 3.27 -7.86 -15.21
C ASN A 181 2.22 -6.84 -14.76
N LEU A 182 2.33 -6.33 -13.54
CA LEU A 182 1.54 -5.19 -13.09
C LEU A 182 1.79 -3.99 -13.98
N GLU A 183 3.06 -3.66 -14.29
CA GLU A 183 3.40 -2.59 -15.23
C GLU A 183 2.80 -2.83 -16.64
N LEU A 184 2.85 -4.06 -17.16
CA LEU A 184 2.27 -4.42 -18.47
C LEU A 184 0.74 -4.34 -18.47
N ARG A 185 0.07 -4.75 -17.38
CA ARG A 185 -1.39 -4.62 -17.22
C ARG A 185 -1.81 -3.16 -17.20
N LEU A 186 -1.02 -2.33 -16.53
CA LEU A 186 -1.20 -0.88 -16.57
C LEU A 186 -1.07 -0.37 -18.02
N GLN A 187 -0.08 -0.83 -18.80
CA GLN A 187 0.07 -0.43 -20.21
C GLN A 187 -1.16 -0.77 -21.06
N ARG A 188 -1.68 -2.00 -20.97
CA ARG A 188 -2.86 -2.45 -21.75
C ARG A 188 -4.13 -1.65 -21.47
N SER A 189 -4.26 -1.10 -20.26
CA SER A 189 -5.42 -0.27 -19.89
C SER A 189 -5.43 1.13 -20.55
N SER A 190 -4.33 1.53 -21.20
CA SER A 190 -4.12 2.91 -21.67
C SER A 190 -3.96 3.05 -23.19
N ASP A 191 -4.28 2.02 -23.98
CA ASP A 191 -4.24 2.07 -25.44
C ASP A 191 -5.40 2.90 -26.01
N GLY A 192 -5.19 4.22 -26.01
CA GLY A 192 -6.06 5.23 -26.60
C GLY A 192 -5.31 6.50 -26.98
N GLY A 193 -4.56 6.46 -28.09
CA GLY A 193 -4.33 7.60 -28.99
C GLY A 193 -3.28 8.69 -28.66
N SER A 194 -2.40 8.90 -29.65
CA SER A 194 -1.54 10.09 -29.93
C SER A 194 -0.20 10.23 -29.17
N SER A 195 0.81 10.81 -29.85
CA SER A 195 2.18 11.03 -29.34
C SER A 195 2.27 11.92 -28.09
N ARG A 196 1.20 12.67 -27.78
CA ARG A 196 1.03 13.46 -26.54
C ARG A 196 0.63 12.58 -25.34
N GLY A 197 -0.01 11.43 -25.61
CA GLY A 197 -0.37 10.41 -24.63
C GLY A 197 0.85 9.69 -24.03
N GLY A 198 1.92 9.51 -24.82
CA GLY A 198 3.13 8.84 -24.33
C GLY A 198 3.82 9.52 -23.16
N LYS A 199 3.88 10.87 -23.15
CA LYS A 199 4.46 11.64 -22.03
C LYS A 199 3.59 11.57 -20.78
N TYR A 200 2.27 11.74 -20.94
CA TYR A 200 1.34 11.71 -19.81
C TYR A 200 1.26 10.30 -19.19
N TRP A 201 1.32 9.26 -20.02
CA TRP A 201 1.39 7.87 -19.57
C TRP A 201 2.60 7.60 -18.66
N LYS A 202 3.78 8.13 -19.00
CA LYS A 202 4.96 8.05 -18.12
C LYS A 202 4.70 8.68 -16.74
N ILE A 203 3.96 9.79 -16.69
CA ILE A 203 3.59 10.45 -15.43
C ILE A 203 2.62 9.59 -14.62
N VAL A 204 1.62 8.98 -15.27
CA VAL A 204 0.68 8.04 -14.63
C VAL A 204 1.41 6.83 -14.07
N LYS A 205 2.38 6.26 -14.79
CA LYS A 205 3.20 5.16 -14.31
C LYS A 205 3.91 5.52 -13.00
N VAL A 206 4.64 6.64 -12.98
CA VAL A 206 5.35 7.10 -11.77
C VAL A 206 4.38 7.32 -10.60
N PHE A 207 3.21 7.91 -10.88
CA PHE A 207 2.15 8.08 -9.89
C PHE A 207 1.67 6.73 -9.33
N LEU A 208 1.35 5.76 -10.18
CA LEU A 208 0.87 4.45 -9.74
C LEU A 208 1.93 3.68 -8.97
N THR A 209 3.18 3.70 -9.41
CA THR A 209 4.31 3.12 -8.69
C THR A 209 4.45 3.71 -7.28
N ALA A 210 4.30 5.03 -7.13
CA ALA A 210 4.35 5.67 -5.82
C ALA A 210 3.20 5.24 -4.91
N VAL A 211 1.98 5.10 -5.45
CA VAL A 211 0.83 4.60 -4.69
C VAL A 211 1.05 3.14 -4.28
N VAL A 212 1.54 2.29 -5.19
CA VAL A 212 1.88 0.89 -4.92
C VAL A 212 2.93 0.79 -3.82
N ALA A 213 3.99 1.60 -3.86
CA ALA A 213 5.04 1.58 -2.85
C ALA A 213 4.51 1.92 -1.45
N ILE A 214 3.63 2.93 -1.34
CA ILE A 214 2.95 3.26 -0.07
C ILE A 214 2.12 2.09 0.41
N LEU A 215 1.32 1.51 -0.49
CA LEU A 215 0.45 0.39 -0.17
C LEU A 215 1.30 -0.80 0.33
N LEU A 216 2.36 -1.19 -0.37
CA LEU A 216 3.23 -2.30 0.04
C LEU A 216 4.07 -2.03 1.29
N GLY A 217 4.11 -0.79 1.77
CA GLY A 217 4.92 -0.40 2.92
C GLY A 217 6.42 -0.37 2.63
N ASP A 218 6.83 -0.26 1.36
CA ASP A 218 8.23 -0.17 0.96
C ASP A 218 8.46 0.81 -0.21
N PRO A 219 9.14 1.95 0.04
CA PRO A 219 9.48 2.92 -1.01
C PRO A 219 10.49 2.41 -2.04
N THR A 220 11.28 1.38 -1.76
CA THR A 220 12.29 0.83 -2.68
C THR A 220 11.68 0.17 -3.92
N VAL A 221 10.39 -0.17 -3.90
CA VAL A 221 9.62 -0.59 -5.09
C VAL A 221 9.64 0.50 -6.19
N VAL A 222 9.71 1.77 -5.80
CA VAL A 222 9.88 2.89 -6.74
C VAL A 222 11.26 2.85 -7.42
N LEU A 223 12.31 2.49 -6.67
CA LEU A 223 13.68 2.46 -7.18
C LEU A 223 13.89 1.30 -8.15
N THR A 224 13.35 0.12 -7.86
CA THR A 224 13.50 -1.04 -8.76
C THR A 224 12.82 -0.78 -10.11
N THR A 225 11.59 -0.27 -10.11
CA THR A 225 10.85 0.01 -11.35
C THR A 225 11.45 1.17 -12.17
N THR A 226 11.99 2.21 -11.54
CA THR A 226 12.62 3.34 -12.24
C THR A 226 13.97 3.00 -12.84
N LEU A 227 14.81 2.22 -12.15
CA LEU A 227 16.10 1.75 -12.67
C LEU A 227 15.92 0.87 -13.92
N PHE A 228 14.91 0.00 -13.96
CA PHE A 228 14.63 -0.81 -15.14
C PHE A 228 14.16 0.03 -16.34
N ASN A 229 13.35 1.08 -16.12
CA ASN A 229 12.92 2.01 -17.19
C ASN A 229 14.06 2.86 -17.77
N LEU A 230 15.25 2.86 -17.16
CA LEU A 230 16.46 3.50 -17.69
C LEU A 230 17.39 2.52 -18.42
N ILE A 231 17.19 1.20 -18.23
CA ILE A 231 18.03 0.13 -18.79
C ILE A 231 17.38 -0.53 -20.03
N THR A 232 16.10 -0.24 -20.30
CA THR A 232 15.36 -0.65 -21.52
C THR A 232 14.78 0.56 -22.23
#